data_AF-A0A2V0P2F1-F1
#
_entry.id   AF-A0A2V0P2F1-F1
#
_cell.length_a   1.000
_cell.length_b   1.000
_cell.length_c   1.000
_cell.angle_alpha   90.00
_cell.angle_beta   90.00
_cell.angle_gamma   90.00
#
_symmetry.space_group_name_H-M   'P 1'
#
loop_
_entity.id
_entity.type
_entity.pdbx_description
1 polymer ?
#
loop_
_entity_poly.entity_id
_entity_poly.type
_entity_poly.pdbx_seq_one_letter_code
_entity_poly.pdbx_strand_id
1 'polypeptide(L)'
;MLTTATAAQLRVLQQVPRLAAACVRALHYWLTEASDEEEVAVPYLVILVAGLAGFDVVQLERWGTQPPAATADTAAARAALRGGLGIEGALRRFLSQQPPDEDGSIESARWAAKWLLRLPEVNAAAAAAPKPAAAEVAAAAATAAAAAAAAMAAAGERAVPQQPQPGAGSSGSGADGSGSSGSGAGGASGSGAGSASGSGAGSASGSGAGSVSSAETDLRPRACGECGKSGAGAPLLRCVGCKAQYYCGEACAMAHWPAHRAACKAARAAKAAQRS
;
A
#
# COMPACT_ATOMS: atom_id res chain seq x y z
N MET A 1 -10.13 11.13 -7.31
CA MET A 1 -10.12 12.01 -6.11
C MET A 1 -10.51 11.14 -4.92
N LEU A 2 -9.71 11.11 -3.85
CA LEU A 2 -10.17 10.54 -2.59
C LEU A 2 -10.95 11.63 -1.85
N THR A 3 -12.22 11.38 -1.55
CA THR A 3 -12.96 12.19 -0.59
C THR A 3 -12.33 12.00 0.79
N THR A 4 -11.89 13.09 1.41
CA THR A 4 -11.39 13.05 2.79
C THR A 4 -12.51 12.59 3.71
N ALA A 5 -12.24 11.54 4.51
CA ALA A 5 -13.21 11.06 5.49
C ALA A 5 -13.52 12.19 6.48
N THR A 6 -14.80 12.53 6.63
CA THR A 6 -15.23 13.56 7.57
C THR A 6 -14.91 13.16 9.01
N ALA A 7 -14.75 14.15 9.90
CA ALA A 7 -14.53 13.89 11.32
C ALA A 7 -15.65 13.03 11.96
N ALA A 8 -16.87 13.07 11.42
CA ALA A 8 -17.96 12.20 11.83
C ALA A 8 -17.72 10.73 11.40
N GLN A 9 -17.31 10.49 10.15
CA GLN A 9 -16.97 9.15 9.66
C GLN A 9 -15.77 8.56 10.44
N LEU A 10 -14.75 9.36 10.72
CA LEU A 10 -13.60 8.90 11.51
C LEU A 10 -13.99 8.45 12.94
N ARG A 11 -14.91 9.16 13.61
CA ARG A 11 -15.45 8.73 14.91
C ARG A 11 -16.20 7.41 14.84
N VAL A 12 -17.02 7.19 13.80
CA VAL A 12 -17.73 5.91 13.59
C VAL A 12 -16.75 4.76 13.37
N LEU A 13 -15.64 4.99 12.64
CA LEU A 13 -14.59 3.99 12.44
C LEU A 13 -13.78 3.73 13.73
N GLN A 14 -13.52 4.77 14.54
CA GLN A 14 -12.88 4.67 15.86
C GLN A 14 -13.71 3.85 16.86
N GLN A 15 -15.04 3.92 16.79
CA GLN A 15 -15.96 3.10 17.59
C GLN A 15 -15.94 1.59 17.28
N VAL A 16 -15.10 1.13 16.34
CA VAL A 16 -14.92 -0.30 16.01
C VAL A 16 -13.50 -0.76 16.39
N PRO A 17 -13.24 -1.20 17.63
CA PRO A 17 -11.89 -1.63 18.07
C PRO A 17 -11.25 -2.72 17.20
N ARG A 18 -12.08 -3.60 16.62
CA ARG A 18 -11.63 -4.64 15.68
C ARG A 18 -11.08 -4.08 14.36
N LEU A 19 -11.59 -2.94 13.89
CA LEU A 19 -11.10 -2.28 12.68
C LEU A 19 -9.69 -1.73 12.91
N ALA A 20 -9.46 -0.98 13.98
CA ALA A 20 -8.12 -0.45 14.29
C ALA A 20 -7.08 -1.57 14.42
N ALA A 21 -7.43 -2.67 15.10
CA ALA A 21 -6.55 -3.84 15.18
C ALA A 21 -6.33 -4.54 13.82
N ALA A 22 -7.31 -4.53 12.91
CA ALA A 22 -7.14 -5.03 11.55
C ALA A 22 -6.24 -4.12 10.70
N CYS A 23 -6.44 -2.79 10.77
CA CYS A 23 -5.62 -1.81 10.06
C CYS A 23 -4.14 -1.85 10.49
N VAL A 24 -3.84 -2.06 11.79
CA VAL A 24 -2.45 -2.22 12.26
C VAL A 24 -1.83 -3.53 11.75
N ARG A 25 -2.58 -4.65 11.74
CA ARG A 25 -2.07 -5.91 11.16
C ARG A 25 -1.86 -5.81 9.64
N ALA A 26 -2.76 -5.16 8.92
CA ALA A 26 -2.59 -4.88 7.49
C ALA A 26 -1.36 -4.00 7.27
N LEU A 27 -1.21 -2.89 8.00
CA LEU A 27 -0.05 -2.02 7.90
C LEU A 27 1.27 -2.76 8.19
N HIS A 28 1.29 -3.70 9.15
CA HIS A 28 2.47 -4.55 9.36
C HIS A 28 2.75 -5.45 8.15
N TYR A 29 1.78 -6.26 7.72
CA TYR A 29 1.93 -7.19 6.58
C TYR A 29 2.40 -6.46 5.31
N TRP A 30 1.74 -5.34 4.96
CA TRP A 30 2.05 -4.57 3.76
C TRP A 30 3.38 -3.79 3.87
N LEU A 31 3.97 -3.67 5.06
CA LEU A 31 5.32 -3.11 5.24
C LEU A 31 6.43 -4.19 5.33
N THR A 32 6.08 -5.48 5.39
CA THR A 32 7.05 -6.59 5.39
C THR A 32 7.04 -7.39 4.08
N GLU A 33 5.85 -7.71 3.54
CA GLU A 33 5.67 -8.66 2.43
C GLU A 33 5.25 -8.04 1.09
N ALA A 34 4.82 -6.78 1.04
CA ALA A 34 4.25 -6.19 -0.18
C ALA A 34 5.28 -6.12 -1.34
N SER A 35 4.81 -6.44 -2.54
CA SER A 35 5.58 -6.28 -3.79
C SER A 35 5.53 -4.83 -4.31
N ASP A 36 6.34 -4.53 -5.32
CA ASP A 36 6.37 -3.19 -5.94
C ASP A 36 5.01 -2.78 -6.57
N GLU A 37 4.15 -3.74 -6.93
CA GLU A 37 2.79 -3.46 -7.44
C GLU A 37 1.82 -3.00 -6.33
N GLU A 38 2.14 -3.31 -5.08
CA GLU A 38 1.32 -3.03 -3.89
C GLU A 38 1.72 -1.73 -3.15
N GLU A 39 2.81 -1.07 -3.56
CA GLU A 39 3.36 0.15 -2.92
C GLU A 39 2.30 1.26 -2.73
N VAL A 40 1.37 1.40 -3.69
CA VAL A 40 0.34 2.44 -3.71
C VAL A 40 -0.61 2.38 -2.51
N ALA A 41 -0.84 1.21 -1.92
CA ALA A 41 -1.74 1.06 -0.77
C ALA A 41 -1.12 1.51 0.56
N VAL A 42 0.20 1.39 0.71
CA VAL A 42 0.92 1.61 1.96
C VAL A 42 0.77 3.05 2.49
N PRO A 43 0.94 4.13 1.69
CA PRO A 43 0.70 5.50 2.13
C PRO A 43 -0.69 5.72 2.75
N TYR A 44 -1.73 5.11 2.19
CA TYR A 44 -3.10 5.27 2.69
C TYR A 44 -3.34 4.50 3.99
N LEU A 45 -2.76 3.30 4.15
CA LEU A 45 -2.78 2.56 5.41
C LEU A 45 -2.07 3.33 6.54
N VAL A 46 -0.92 3.95 6.26
CA VAL A 46 -0.20 4.82 7.21
C VAL A 46 -1.06 6.00 7.67
N ILE A 47 -1.68 6.72 6.73
CA ILE A 47 -2.56 7.87 7.04
C ILE A 47 -3.78 7.43 7.84
N LEU A 48 -4.42 6.31 7.46
CA LEU A 48 -5.60 5.78 8.14
C LEU A 48 -5.29 5.36 9.59
N VAL A 49 -4.20 4.62 9.81
CA VAL A 49 -3.78 4.18 11.16
C VAL A 49 -3.41 5.39 12.04
N ALA A 50 -2.75 6.41 11.47
CA ALA A 50 -2.48 7.65 12.19
C ALA A 50 -3.79 8.36 12.60
N GLY A 51 -4.76 8.50 11.67
CA GLY A 51 -6.07 9.11 11.95
C GLY A 51 -6.85 8.38 13.03
N LEU A 52 -6.86 7.04 13.01
CA LEU A 52 -7.48 6.23 14.07
C LEU A 52 -6.79 6.41 15.43
N ALA A 53 -5.48 6.69 15.46
CA ALA A 53 -4.72 6.98 16.68
C ALA A 53 -4.81 8.45 17.18
N GLY A 54 -5.47 9.34 16.42
CA GLY A 54 -5.68 10.75 16.79
C GLY A 54 -4.80 11.77 16.05
N PHE A 55 -4.22 11.40 14.91
CA PHE A 55 -3.66 12.35 13.96
C PHE A 55 -4.77 13.13 13.25
N ASP A 56 -4.54 14.41 13.02
CA ASP A 56 -5.41 15.29 12.24
C ASP A 56 -4.57 15.98 11.17
N VAL A 57 -5.10 16.12 9.96
CA VAL A 57 -4.43 16.81 8.85
C VAL A 57 -4.17 18.27 9.21
N VAL A 58 -5.02 18.89 10.04
CA VAL A 58 -4.81 20.26 10.57
C VAL A 58 -3.55 20.35 11.46
N GLN A 59 -3.01 19.23 11.96
CA GLN A 59 -1.75 19.21 12.70
C GLN A 59 -0.50 19.18 11.80
N LEU A 60 -0.60 18.99 10.47
CA LEU A 60 0.57 19.17 9.58
C LEU A 60 1.12 20.60 9.68
N GLU A 61 0.25 21.60 9.70
CA GLU A 61 0.64 23.03 9.81
C GLU A 61 1.28 23.37 11.17
N ARG A 62 1.07 22.54 12.19
CA ARG A 62 1.62 22.69 13.55
C ARG A 62 2.64 21.61 13.89
N TRP A 63 3.26 20.99 12.88
CA TRP A 63 4.18 19.87 13.02
C TRP A 63 5.42 20.25 13.86
N GLY A 64 5.28 20.00 15.16
CA GLY A 64 6.22 20.37 16.20
C GLY A 64 5.67 19.98 17.57
N THR A 65 4.37 20.18 17.78
CA THR A 65 3.64 19.77 18.98
C THR A 65 3.80 18.29 19.32
N GLN A 66 3.73 17.98 20.61
CA GLN A 66 3.62 16.62 21.11
C GLN A 66 2.27 16.01 20.68
N PRO A 67 2.19 14.70 20.36
CA PRO A 67 0.91 14.04 20.09
C PRO A 67 -0.07 14.23 21.27
N PRO A 68 -1.36 14.50 21.03
CA PRO A 68 -2.33 14.66 22.09
C PRO A 68 -2.46 13.39 22.95
N ALA A 69 -2.88 13.55 24.21
CA ALA A 69 -3.21 12.44 25.09
C ALA A 69 -4.28 11.52 24.46
N ALA A 70 -4.28 10.24 24.85
CA ALA A 70 -5.25 9.28 24.31
C ALA A 70 -6.67 9.63 24.77
N THR A 71 -7.59 9.78 23.81
CA THR A 71 -9.04 9.86 24.05
C THR A 71 -9.65 8.46 24.07
N ALA A 72 -10.89 8.32 24.55
CA ALA A 72 -11.61 7.05 24.49
C ALA A 72 -11.67 6.48 23.05
N ASP A 73 -11.95 7.33 22.06
CA ASP A 73 -12.05 6.95 20.64
C ASP A 73 -10.71 6.49 20.05
N THR A 74 -9.58 7.03 20.53
CA THR A 74 -8.23 6.74 20.00
C THR A 74 -7.49 5.67 20.79
N ALA A 75 -7.94 5.35 22.01
CA ALA A 75 -7.32 4.36 22.90
C ALA A 75 -7.23 2.97 22.27
N ALA A 76 -8.27 2.53 21.54
CA ALA A 76 -8.27 1.23 20.87
C ALA A 76 -7.17 1.11 19.78
N ALA A 77 -6.96 2.18 19.01
CA ALA A 77 -5.91 2.22 17.99
C ALA A 77 -4.50 2.27 18.60
N ARG A 78 -4.31 3.03 19.68
CA ARG A 78 -3.02 3.10 20.41
C ARG A 78 -2.69 1.80 21.13
N ALA A 79 -3.69 1.09 21.66
CA ALA A 79 -3.53 -0.25 22.20
C ALA A 79 -3.16 -1.27 21.11
N ALA A 80 -3.79 -1.20 19.94
CA ALA A 80 -3.44 -2.04 18.79
C ALA A 80 -1.99 -1.76 18.30
N LEU A 81 -1.57 -0.50 18.22
CA LEU A 81 -0.19 -0.13 17.89
C LEU A 81 0.82 -0.69 18.90
N ARG A 82 0.51 -0.64 20.20
CA ARG A 82 1.37 -1.21 21.27
C ARG A 82 1.51 -2.74 21.17
N GLY A 83 0.47 -3.43 20.69
CA GLY A 83 0.51 -4.87 20.40
C GLY A 83 1.15 -5.24 19.07
N GLY A 84 1.43 -4.25 18.20
CA GLY A 84 2.07 -4.44 16.91
C GLY A 84 3.59 -4.59 17.05
N LEU A 85 4.07 -5.80 17.30
CA LEU A 85 5.49 -6.13 17.18
C LEU A 85 6.02 -5.67 15.81
N GLY A 86 7.25 -5.16 15.75
CA GLY A 86 7.89 -4.74 14.50
C GLY A 86 7.41 -3.41 13.89
N ILE A 87 6.28 -2.84 14.34
CA ILE A 87 5.64 -1.67 13.68
C ILE A 87 6.55 -0.43 13.60
N GLU A 88 7.44 -0.22 14.56
CA GLU A 88 8.42 0.87 14.53
C GLU A 88 9.45 0.68 13.41
N GLY A 89 10.01 -0.53 13.27
CA GLY A 89 10.98 -0.87 12.22
C GLY A 89 10.35 -0.78 10.83
N ALA A 90 9.11 -1.24 10.71
CA ALA A 90 8.28 -1.13 9.51
C ALA A 90 8.07 0.34 9.09
N LEU A 91 7.68 1.22 10.02
CA LEU A 91 7.52 2.66 9.78
C LEU A 91 8.85 3.35 9.43
N ARG A 92 9.97 2.95 10.05
CA ARG A 92 11.32 3.45 9.69
C ARG A 92 11.72 3.01 8.29
N ARG A 93 11.45 1.75 7.90
CA ARG A 93 11.71 1.22 6.55
C ARG A 93 10.95 2.02 5.49
N PHE A 94 9.64 2.25 5.68
CA PHE A 94 8.81 3.11 4.83
C PHE A 94 9.43 4.50 4.62
N LEU A 95 9.88 5.14 5.71
CA LEU A 95 10.51 6.46 5.66
C LEU A 95 11.89 6.47 4.97
N SER A 96 12.57 5.33 4.86
CA SER A 96 13.84 5.20 4.12
C SER A 96 13.69 4.81 2.65
N GLN A 97 12.62 4.11 2.27
CA GLN A 97 12.39 3.63 0.90
C GLN A 97 11.82 4.72 -0.01
N GLN A 98 11.04 5.67 0.53
CA GLN A 98 10.28 6.62 -0.26
C GLN A 98 11.15 7.61 -1.06
N PRO A 99 11.06 7.64 -2.40
CA PRO A 99 11.83 8.56 -3.23
C PRO A 99 11.41 10.03 -3.02
N PRO A 100 12.30 10.99 -3.29
CA PRO A 100 12.01 12.42 -3.14
C PRO A 100 11.20 12.94 -4.34
N ASP A 101 9.93 12.57 -4.48
CA ASP A 101 9.04 13.00 -5.58
C ASP A 101 7.70 13.61 -5.11
N GLU A 102 7.02 14.29 -6.04
CA GLU A 102 6.11 15.42 -5.77
C GLU A 102 4.62 15.08 -5.51
N ASP A 103 4.29 13.85 -5.10
CA ASP A 103 2.91 13.47 -4.77
C ASP A 103 2.56 13.78 -3.30
N GLY A 104 1.65 14.75 -3.08
CA GLY A 104 1.27 15.22 -1.74
C GLY A 104 0.62 14.17 -0.82
N SER A 105 0.12 13.06 -1.39
CA SER A 105 -0.32 11.88 -0.63
C SER A 105 0.86 11.15 0.04
N ILE A 106 1.98 11.00 -0.67
CA ILE A 106 3.23 10.44 -0.13
C ILE A 106 3.77 11.34 0.96
N GLU A 107 3.75 12.66 0.78
CA GLU A 107 4.18 13.59 1.82
C GLU A 107 3.28 13.51 3.06
N SER A 108 1.95 13.47 2.88
CA SER A 108 1.00 13.28 3.98
C SER A 108 1.25 11.99 4.76
N ALA A 109 1.57 10.88 4.07
CA ALA A 109 1.93 9.62 4.71
C ALA A 109 3.30 9.68 5.40
N ARG A 110 4.28 10.39 4.83
CA ARG A 110 5.61 10.63 5.42
C ARG A 110 5.50 11.43 6.72
N TRP A 111 4.60 12.42 6.78
CA TRP A 111 4.28 13.15 7.99
C TRP A 111 3.55 12.27 9.02
N ALA A 112 2.51 11.54 8.60
CA ALA A 112 1.76 10.61 9.46
C ALA A 112 2.65 9.51 10.09
N ALA A 113 3.57 8.92 9.33
CA ALA A 113 4.55 7.95 9.84
C ALA A 113 5.51 8.58 10.88
N LYS A 114 5.99 9.80 10.64
CA LYS A 114 6.84 10.53 11.59
C LYS A 114 6.08 10.96 12.86
N TRP A 115 4.76 11.16 12.78
CA TRP A 115 3.90 11.38 13.94
C TRP A 115 3.63 10.07 14.70
N LEU A 116 3.38 8.96 14.02
CA LEU A 116 3.24 7.63 14.64
C LEU A 116 4.52 7.23 15.41
N LEU A 117 5.70 7.48 14.85
CA LEU A 117 6.99 7.28 15.52
C LEU A 117 7.23 8.21 16.73
N ARG A 118 6.42 9.26 16.94
CA ARG A 118 6.43 10.09 18.17
C ARG A 118 5.48 9.57 19.25
N LEU A 119 4.63 8.58 18.97
CA LEU A 119 3.77 7.99 20.00
C LEU A 119 4.59 7.16 20.99
N PRO A 120 4.42 7.36 22.31
CA PRO A 120 5.11 6.53 23.31
C PRO A 120 4.68 5.07 23.19
N GLU A 121 3.49 4.77 22.70
CA GLU A 121 3.01 3.39 22.51
C GLU A 121 3.78 2.60 21.45
N VAL A 122 4.27 3.27 20.40
CA VAL A 122 5.08 2.65 19.32
C VAL A 122 6.49 2.38 19.82
N ASN A 123 7.13 3.37 20.46
CA ASN A 123 8.49 3.24 21.00
C ASN A 123 8.54 2.27 22.21
N ALA A 124 7.49 2.25 23.04
CA ALA A 124 7.40 1.32 24.17
C ALA A 124 7.22 -0.14 23.72
N ALA A 125 6.59 -0.40 22.56
CA ALA A 125 6.51 -1.75 22.00
C ALA A 125 7.91 -2.28 21.61
N ALA A 126 8.79 -1.43 21.06
CA ALA A 126 10.17 -1.80 20.78
C ALA A 126 11.00 -1.97 22.07
N ALA A 127 10.80 -1.13 23.08
CA ALA A 127 11.48 -1.26 24.38
C ALA A 127 11.02 -2.47 25.23
N ALA A 128 9.76 -2.90 25.05
CA ALA A 128 9.18 -4.07 25.71
C ALA A 128 9.40 -5.39 24.96
N ALA A 129 9.94 -5.35 23.74
CA ALA A 129 10.32 -6.56 23.02
C ALA A 129 11.40 -7.32 23.82
N PRO A 130 11.21 -8.62 24.12
CA PRO A 130 12.19 -9.37 24.89
C PRO A 130 13.53 -9.41 24.12
N LYS A 131 14.59 -8.92 24.75
CA LYS A 131 15.96 -8.89 24.21
C LYS A 131 16.29 -10.25 23.59
N PRO A 132 16.69 -10.36 22.31
CA PRO A 132 16.51 -11.57 21.51
C PRO A 132 17.10 -12.86 22.12
N ALA A 133 18.23 -12.77 22.82
CA ALA A 133 18.81 -13.90 23.55
C ALA A 133 17.85 -14.55 24.57
N ALA A 134 16.94 -13.78 25.20
CA ALA A 134 15.91 -14.34 26.09
C ALA A 134 14.74 -14.97 25.31
N ALA A 135 14.42 -14.47 24.11
CA ALA A 135 13.39 -15.04 23.25
C ALA A 135 13.85 -16.35 22.62
N GLU A 136 15.11 -16.45 22.17
CA GLU A 136 15.71 -17.71 21.70
C GLU A 136 15.78 -18.76 22.80
N VAL A 137 16.21 -18.39 24.01
CA VAL A 137 16.25 -19.32 25.16
C VAL A 137 14.83 -19.77 25.56
N ALA A 138 13.82 -18.89 25.50
CA ALA A 138 12.43 -19.28 25.75
C ALA A 138 11.88 -20.22 24.65
N ALA A 139 12.18 -19.96 23.38
CA ALA A 139 11.79 -20.82 22.27
C ALA A 139 12.48 -22.19 22.33
N ALA A 140 13.76 -22.24 22.68
CA ALA A 140 14.53 -23.47 22.89
C ALA A 140 14.02 -24.26 24.11
N ALA A 141 13.63 -23.59 25.20
CA ALA A 141 12.99 -24.24 26.34
C ALA A 141 11.62 -24.82 25.98
N ALA A 142 10.82 -24.13 25.16
CA ALA A 142 9.52 -24.62 24.70
C ALA A 142 9.63 -25.83 23.78
N THR A 143 10.59 -25.85 22.84
CA THR A 143 10.83 -27.02 21.98
C THR A 143 11.44 -28.19 22.75
N ALA A 144 12.32 -27.95 23.72
CA ALA A 144 12.82 -28.99 24.62
C ALA A 144 11.70 -29.60 25.48
N ALA A 145 10.78 -28.78 26.01
CA ALA A 145 9.62 -29.26 26.76
C ALA A 145 8.66 -30.10 25.89
N ALA A 146 8.41 -29.66 24.64
CA ALA A 146 7.61 -30.42 23.69
C ALA A 146 8.26 -31.77 23.32
N ALA A 147 9.58 -31.80 23.12
CA ALA A 147 10.32 -33.04 22.86
C ALA A 147 10.28 -34.00 24.07
N ALA A 148 10.41 -33.48 25.30
CA ALA A 148 10.27 -34.27 26.52
C ALA A 148 8.86 -34.86 26.69
N ALA A 149 7.81 -34.09 26.40
CA ALA A 149 6.43 -34.57 26.41
C ALA A 149 6.18 -35.68 25.37
N ALA A 150 6.72 -35.54 24.16
CA ALA A 150 6.63 -36.56 23.12
C ALA A 150 7.37 -37.87 23.52
N ALA A 151 8.54 -37.75 24.16
CA ALA A 151 9.28 -38.91 24.68
C ALA A 151 8.52 -39.62 25.82
N MET A 152 7.84 -38.88 26.69
CA MET A 152 7.00 -39.46 27.76
C MET A 152 5.78 -40.21 27.18
N ALA A 153 5.16 -39.67 26.13
CA ALA A 153 4.04 -40.33 25.45
C ALA A 153 4.47 -41.67 24.81
N ALA A 154 5.60 -41.68 24.09
CA ALA A 154 6.15 -42.89 23.48
C ALA A 154 6.56 -43.99 24.49
N ALA A 155 6.82 -43.62 25.75
CA ALA A 155 7.12 -44.58 26.82
C ALA A 155 5.86 -45.26 27.42
N GLY A 156 4.67 -44.67 27.25
CA GLY A 156 3.43 -45.14 27.89
C GLY A 156 2.79 -46.37 27.23
N GLU A 157 3.06 -46.62 25.95
CA GLU A 157 2.28 -47.57 25.13
C GLU A 157 2.66 -49.06 25.32
N ARG A 158 3.47 -49.39 26.34
CA ARG A 158 4.07 -50.74 26.50
C ARG A 158 3.39 -51.65 27.54
N ALA A 159 2.17 -51.34 27.95
CA ALA A 159 1.46 -52.03 29.04
C ALA A 159 -0.03 -52.30 28.77
N VAL A 160 -0.38 -52.88 27.60
CA VAL A 160 -1.71 -53.45 27.35
C VAL A 160 -1.63 -54.98 27.46
N PRO A 161 -2.32 -55.62 28.42
CA PRO A 161 -2.38 -57.08 28.51
C PRO A 161 -3.19 -57.67 27.34
N GLN A 162 -2.72 -58.76 26.73
CA GLN A 162 -3.41 -59.39 25.60
C GLN A 162 -4.76 -59.99 26.04
N GLN A 163 -5.84 -59.51 25.42
CA GLN A 163 -7.17 -60.14 25.51
C GLN A 163 -7.30 -61.23 24.43
N PRO A 164 -7.89 -62.42 24.73
CA PRO A 164 -8.02 -63.50 23.75
C PRO A 164 -8.91 -63.13 22.54
N GLN A 165 -8.50 -63.56 21.34
CA GLN A 165 -9.25 -63.35 20.10
C GLN A 165 -10.29 -64.46 19.83
N PRO A 166 -11.51 -64.12 19.41
CA PRO A 166 -12.45 -65.04 18.79
C PRO A 166 -12.63 -64.78 17.28
N GLY A 167 -12.73 -65.88 16.51
CA GLY A 167 -13.64 -65.98 15.34
C GLY A 167 -13.31 -65.20 14.07
N ALA A 168 -12.94 -65.93 13.01
CA ALA A 168 -12.83 -65.39 11.66
C ALA A 168 -14.16 -64.84 11.10
N GLY A 169 -14.10 -63.76 10.33
CA GLY A 169 -15.23 -63.19 9.57
C GLY A 169 -14.75 -62.63 8.22
N SER A 170 -15.16 -63.26 7.13
CA SER A 170 -14.85 -62.85 5.74
C SER A 170 -16.05 -62.16 5.10
N SER A 171 -15.84 -61.17 4.21
CA SER A 171 -16.57 -60.93 2.93
C SER A 171 -16.65 -59.43 2.53
N GLY A 172 -16.65 -59.14 1.22
CA GLY A 172 -17.00 -57.83 0.63
C GLY A 172 -15.78 -56.88 0.46
N SER A 173 -15.34 -56.42 -0.71
CA SER A 173 -15.86 -56.31 -2.09
C SER A 173 -16.77 -55.10 -2.38
N GLY A 174 -16.31 -54.22 -3.29
CA GLY A 174 -17.05 -53.07 -3.83
C GLY A 174 -16.81 -51.74 -3.11
N ALA A 175 -16.89 -50.57 -3.76
CA ALA A 175 -17.06 -50.30 -5.19
C ALA A 175 -16.57 -48.87 -5.56
N ASP A 176 -16.42 -48.60 -6.85
CA ASP A 176 -16.00 -47.31 -7.41
C ASP A 176 -17.01 -46.17 -7.15
N GLY A 177 -16.53 -44.92 -7.09
CA GLY A 177 -17.36 -43.72 -6.86
C GLY A 177 -16.91 -42.53 -7.71
N SER A 178 -17.53 -42.36 -8.89
CA SER A 178 -17.21 -41.29 -9.85
C SER A 178 -18.14 -40.07 -9.76
N GLY A 179 -17.65 -38.92 -10.22
CA GLY A 179 -18.42 -37.65 -10.35
C GLY A 179 -18.07 -36.61 -9.27
N SER A 180 -18.18 -35.30 -9.50
CA SER A 180 -18.62 -34.55 -10.69
C SER A 180 -17.84 -33.22 -10.74
N SER A 181 -17.26 -32.78 -11.87
CA SER A 181 -17.95 -32.12 -12.98
C SER A 181 -18.89 -30.98 -12.53
N GLY A 182 -18.37 -29.74 -12.52
CA GLY A 182 -19.09 -28.54 -12.06
C GLY A 182 -18.75 -27.29 -12.88
N SER A 183 -19.08 -27.30 -14.17
CA SER A 183 -18.80 -26.19 -15.09
C SER A 183 -19.78 -25.02 -14.90
N GLY A 184 -19.32 -23.92 -14.29
CA GLY A 184 -20.09 -22.68 -14.17
C GLY A 184 -19.81 -21.70 -15.31
N ALA A 185 -20.66 -21.68 -16.35
CA ALA A 185 -20.60 -20.70 -17.43
C ALA A 185 -21.94 -19.93 -17.54
N GLY A 186 -21.88 -18.61 -17.42
CA GLY A 186 -23.04 -17.72 -17.47
C GLY A 186 -22.78 -16.43 -16.67
N GLY A 187 -23.12 -15.24 -17.15
CA GLY A 187 -23.72 -14.89 -18.43
C GLY A 187 -23.36 -13.46 -18.86
N ALA A 188 -23.71 -13.11 -20.09
CA ALA A 188 -23.42 -11.81 -20.70
C ALA A 188 -24.63 -10.85 -20.67
N SER A 189 -24.41 -9.65 -21.22
CA SER A 189 -25.43 -8.66 -21.61
C SER A 189 -26.06 -7.81 -20.50
N GLY A 190 -25.84 -6.50 -20.58
CA GLY A 190 -26.36 -5.48 -19.67
C GLY A 190 -26.25 -4.08 -20.25
N SER A 191 -26.74 -3.87 -21.47
CA SER A 191 -26.66 -2.58 -22.18
C SER A 191 -27.52 -1.51 -21.50
N GLY A 192 -26.91 -0.38 -21.12
CA GLY A 192 -27.61 0.79 -20.58
C GLY A 192 -27.20 2.06 -21.31
N ALA A 193 -28.15 2.72 -21.97
CA ALA A 193 -27.94 3.98 -22.69
C ALA A 193 -28.66 5.15 -21.98
N GLY A 194 -28.05 6.34 -22.04
CA GLY A 194 -28.55 7.57 -21.40
C GLY A 194 -27.37 8.53 -21.15
N SER A 195 -27.01 9.50 -22.00
CA SER A 195 -27.76 10.59 -22.67
C SER A 195 -27.81 11.89 -21.86
N ALA A 196 -27.79 13.01 -22.60
CA ALA A 196 -28.08 14.39 -22.20
C ALA A 196 -26.97 15.24 -21.52
N SER A 197 -26.39 16.12 -22.35
CA SER A 197 -26.42 17.59 -22.16
C SER A 197 -25.66 18.26 -21.00
N GLY A 198 -24.56 18.93 -21.34
CA GLY A 198 -23.83 19.87 -20.47
C GLY A 198 -23.14 20.99 -21.27
N SER A 199 -23.92 21.87 -21.90
CA SER A 199 -23.42 22.92 -22.81
C SER A 199 -22.69 24.06 -22.08
N GLY A 200 -21.36 23.98 -21.99
CA GLY A 200 -20.50 25.01 -21.40
C GLY A 200 -19.88 25.97 -22.42
N ALA A 201 -20.62 26.98 -22.86
CA ALA A 201 -20.10 28.01 -23.77
C ALA A 201 -19.24 29.06 -23.03
N GLY A 202 -17.93 28.82 -22.92
CA GLY A 202 -16.98 29.69 -22.22
C GLY A 202 -16.16 30.59 -23.15
N SER A 203 -16.75 31.67 -23.67
CA SER A 203 -16.04 32.64 -24.52
C SER A 203 -15.08 33.54 -23.72
N ALA A 204 -13.78 33.48 -24.02
CA ALA A 204 -12.77 34.41 -23.50
C ALA A 204 -11.64 34.66 -24.52
N SER A 205 -11.84 35.65 -25.40
CA SER A 205 -10.85 36.03 -26.43
C SER A 205 -9.65 36.77 -25.83
N GLY A 206 -8.60 36.03 -25.46
CA GLY A 206 -7.33 36.56 -24.98
C GLY A 206 -6.33 36.86 -26.10
N SER A 207 -6.55 37.93 -26.88
CA SER A 207 -5.67 38.33 -28.00
C SER A 207 -4.34 38.95 -27.54
N GLY A 208 -3.48 38.15 -26.91
CA GLY A 208 -2.13 38.53 -26.50
C GLY A 208 -1.13 38.52 -27.65
N ALA A 209 -1.07 39.61 -28.43
CA ALA A 209 -0.02 39.81 -29.43
C ALA A 209 1.29 40.27 -28.77
N GLY A 210 2.38 39.52 -28.94
CA GLY A 210 3.71 39.92 -28.45
C GLY A 210 4.84 38.93 -28.75
N SER A 211 6.03 39.47 -29.00
CA SER A 211 7.33 38.76 -29.05
C SER A 211 7.50 37.63 -30.07
N VAL A 212 7.48 37.99 -31.36
CA VAL A 212 8.05 37.17 -32.45
C VAL A 212 9.60 37.19 -32.41
N SER A 213 10.19 36.50 -31.42
CA SER A 213 11.64 36.57 -31.15
C SER A 213 12.30 35.20 -30.88
N SER A 214 12.35 34.31 -31.87
CA SER A 214 13.35 33.22 -32.07
C SER A 214 12.95 32.32 -33.26
N ALA A 215 13.02 32.83 -34.48
CA ALA A 215 12.48 32.16 -35.68
C ALA A 215 13.43 31.15 -36.36
N GLU A 216 14.38 30.53 -35.63
CA GLU A 216 15.43 29.71 -36.27
C GLU A 216 15.90 28.46 -35.49
N THR A 217 15.19 28.03 -34.43
CA THR A 217 15.70 27.01 -33.50
C THR A 217 14.89 25.71 -33.38
N ASP A 218 13.96 25.40 -34.31
CA ASP A 218 13.06 24.23 -34.13
C ASP A 218 12.66 23.47 -35.42
N LEU A 219 13.57 23.40 -36.41
CA LEU A 219 13.43 22.51 -37.58
C LEU A 219 13.86 21.05 -37.32
N ARG A 220 14.21 20.67 -36.08
CA ARG A 220 14.44 19.26 -35.74
C ARG A 220 13.10 18.52 -35.77
N PRO A 221 12.92 17.50 -36.64
CA PRO A 221 11.66 16.79 -36.73
C PRO A 221 11.36 16.12 -35.39
N ARG A 222 10.22 16.47 -34.79
CA ARG A 222 9.85 15.92 -33.48
C ARG A 222 9.58 14.42 -33.66
N ALA A 223 10.33 13.61 -32.90
CA ALA A 223 10.28 12.16 -32.93
C ALA A 223 9.64 11.61 -31.66
N CYS A 224 9.00 10.45 -31.76
CA CYS A 224 8.58 9.66 -30.60
C CYS A 224 9.80 9.21 -29.79
N GLY A 225 9.79 9.42 -28.48
CA GLY A 225 10.90 9.03 -27.59
C GLY A 225 11.14 7.52 -27.53
N GLU A 226 10.08 6.73 -27.72
CA GLU A 226 10.13 5.28 -27.74
C GLU A 226 10.57 4.75 -29.12
N CYS A 227 9.70 4.90 -30.13
CA CYS A 227 9.85 4.21 -31.41
C CYS A 227 10.59 5.02 -32.49
N GLY A 228 11.15 6.19 -32.15
CA GLY A 228 11.92 7.06 -33.05
C GLY A 228 11.14 7.70 -34.21
N LYS A 229 9.90 7.27 -34.48
CA LYS A 229 9.07 7.74 -35.60
C LYS A 229 8.78 9.24 -35.49
N SER A 230 9.02 9.98 -36.56
CA SER A 230 8.60 11.37 -36.70
C SER A 230 7.09 11.46 -36.94
N GLY A 231 6.47 12.54 -36.47
CA GLY A 231 5.03 12.80 -36.62
C GLY A 231 4.63 13.22 -38.04
N ALA A 232 4.83 12.36 -39.04
CA ALA A 232 4.59 12.64 -40.46
C ALA A 232 3.10 12.63 -40.85
N GLY A 233 2.30 13.46 -40.16
CA GLY A 233 0.86 13.65 -40.39
C GLY A 233 -0.01 13.57 -39.11
N ALA A 234 0.49 12.93 -38.04
CA ALA A 234 -0.23 12.80 -36.78
C ALA A 234 0.39 13.70 -35.67
N PRO A 235 -0.44 14.40 -34.86
CA PRO A 235 0.05 15.22 -33.76
C PRO A 235 0.63 14.36 -32.64
N LEU A 236 1.90 14.60 -32.28
CA LEU A 236 2.58 13.86 -31.22
C LEU A 236 2.14 14.33 -29.82
N LEU A 237 1.77 13.38 -28.97
CA LEU A 237 1.39 13.60 -27.58
C LEU A 237 2.62 14.02 -26.76
N ARG A 238 2.50 15.09 -25.97
CA ARG A 238 3.60 15.65 -25.16
C ARG A 238 3.58 15.11 -23.74
N CYS A 239 4.74 14.81 -23.17
CA CYS A 239 4.85 14.55 -21.74
C CYS A 239 4.31 15.75 -20.93
N VAL A 240 3.29 15.54 -20.11
CA VAL A 240 2.60 16.61 -19.36
C VAL A 240 3.56 17.33 -18.40
N GLY A 241 4.46 16.59 -17.74
CA GLY A 241 5.42 17.10 -16.77
C GLY A 241 6.51 17.97 -17.41
N CYS A 242 7.44 17.37 -18.18
CA CYS A 242 8.56 18.13 -18.73
C CYS A 242 8.18 19.00 -19.96
N LYS A 243 7.12 18.62 -20.69
CA LYS A 243 6.69 19.21 -21.99
C LYS A 243 7.77 19.21 -23.09
N ALA A 244 8.88 18.47 -22.88
CA ALA A 244 10.03 18.37 -23.77
C ALA A 244 10.02 17.10 -24.63
N GLN A 245 9.54 15.97 -24.08
CA GLN A 245 9.44 14.71 -24.80
C GLN A 245 8.09 14.53 -25.51
N TYR A 246 8.13 13.90 -26.67
CA TYR A 246 7.01 13.65 -27.57
C TYR A 246 6.83 12.14 -27.82
N TYR A 247 5.59 11.71 -28.07
CA TYR A 247 5.19 10.31 -28.24
C TYR A 247 4.08 10.15 -29.29
N CYS A 248 4.02 9.01 -29.99
CA CYS A 248 2.92 8.69 -30.91
C CYS A 248 1.58 8.41 -30.20
N GLY A 249 1.60 8.11 -28.90
CA GLY A 249 0.43 7.77 -28.10
C GLY A 249 0.84 7.28 -26.70
N GLU A 250 -0.14 6.97 -25.87
CA GLU A 250 0.05 6.62 -24.46
C GLU A 250 0.92 5.37 -24.26
N ALA A 251 0.73 4.31 -25.07
CA ALA A 251 1.56 3.10 -25.01
C ALA A 251 3.06 3.40 -25.19
N CYS A 252 3.43 4.32 -26.09
CA CYS A 252 4.81 4.76 -26.27
C CYS A 252 5.31 5.64 -25.09
N ALA A 253 4.41 6.38 -24.44
CA ALA A 253 4.77 7.17 -23.26
C ALA A 253 5.02 6.30 -22.02
N MET A 254 4.26 5.20 -21.87
CA MET A 254 4.42 4.21 -20.80
C MET A 254 5.68 3.35 -21.00
N ALA A 255 5.91 2.83 -22.21
CA ALA A 255 7.11 2.03 -22.52
C ALA A 255 8.41 2.80 -22.25
N HIS A 256 8.48 4.06 -22.69
CA HIS A 256 9.65 4.92 -22.48
C HIS A 256 9.78 5.46 -21.04
N TRP A 257 8.77 5.29 -20.18
CA TRP A 257 8.72 5.94 -18.86
C TRP A 257 9.92 5.64 -17.95
N PRO A 258 10.42 4.39 -17.81
CA PRO A 258 11.55 4.08 -16.95
C PRO A 258 12.82 4.86 -17.34
N ALA A 259 13.11 4.97 -18.64
CA ALA A 259 14.22 5.76 -19.17
C ALA A 259 13.95 7.27 -19.05
N HIS A 260 12.71 7.70 -19.31
CA HIS A 260 12.34 9.10 -19.31
C HIS A 260 12.29 9.75 -17.92
N ARG A 261 11.93 9.01 -16.86
CA ARG A 261 11.59 9.54 -15.53
C ARG A 261 12.66 10.49 -14.98
N ALA A 262 13.94 10.12 -15.05
CA ALA A 262 15.05 10.94 -14.56
C ALA A 262 15.20 12.26 -15.34
N ALA A 263 15.20 12.20 -16.68
CA ALA A 263 15.28 13.38 -17.54
C ALA A 263 14.05 14.29 -17.40
N CYS A 264 12.86 13.71 -17.23
CA CYS A 264 11.62 14.44 -16.99
C CYS A 264 11.71 15.28 -15.69
N LYS A 265 12.25 14.68 -14.62
CA LYS A 265 12.45 15.33 -13.33
C LYS A 265 13.46 16.48 -13.39
N ALA A 266 14.61 16.25 -14.02
CA ALA A 266 15.61 17.31 -14.24
C ALA A 266 15.04 18.50 -15.04
N ALA A 267 14.25 18.22 -16.08
CA ALA A 267 13.59 19.25 -16.88
C ALA A 267 12.47 20.00 -16.15
N ARG A 268 11.80 19.38 -15.14
CA ARG A 268 10.87 20.07 -14.23
C ARG A 268 11.63 21.01 -13.29
N ALA A 269 12.69 20.52 -12.63
CA ALA A 269 13.49 21.30 -11.70
C ALA A 269 14.13 22.54 -12.35
N ALA A 270 14.72 22.38 -13.55
CA ALA A 270 15.27 23.50 -14.32
C ALA A 270 14.21 24.57 -14.66
N LYS A 271 12.98 24.17 -14.97
CA LYS A 271 11.85 25.08 -15.24
C LYS A 271 11.26 25.73 -13.99
N ALA A 272 11.48 25.16 -12.80
CA ALA A 272 11.15 25.81 -11.54
C ALA A 272 12.17 26.92 -11.23
N ALA A 273 13.46 26.62 -11.32
CA ALA A 273 14.55 27.59 -11.11
C ALA A 273 14.59 28.74 -12.13
N GLN A 274 13.92 28.61 -13.28
CA GLN A 274 13.71 29.68 -14.27
C GLN A 274 12.51 30.59 -13.96
N ARG A 275 11.79 30.36 -12.85
CA ARG A 275 10.58 31.09 -12.45
C ARG A 275 10.68 31.71 -11.04
N SER A 276 11.84 31.57 -10.40
CA SER A 276 12.22 32.15 -9.11
C SER A 276 13.19 33.31 -9.31
#